data_AF-A0A968PGP5-F1
#
_entry.id   AF-A0A968PGP5-F1
#
_cell.length_a   1.000
_cell.length_b   1.000
_cell.length_c   1.000
_cell.angle_alpha   90.00
_cell.angle_beta   90.00
_cell.angle_gamma   90.00
#
_symmetry.space_group_name_H-M   'P 1'
#
loop_
_entity.id
_entity.type
_entity.pdbx_description
1 polymer ?
#
loop_
_entity_poly.entity_id
_entity_poly.type
_entity_poly.pdbx_seq_one_letter_code
_entity_poly.pdbx_strand_id
1 'polypeptide(L)'
;MQNQFQQSLLNQPTPDRRTIQRCIFILDGLDSVPEDDRAEAATDIVALARRMPNQRFIVSSTQDVFPARIFHHATVVLSQPLSERLVLRYFRQRNAERSGQLYRILLENRLLDLTTDPAMLVFVFEQLVYKDRAIVSRNQLLQDLLEQSLSRLPDRYLQGDAARRTLTRLAWEFRWRGTDAMLLNDVFAIMAEVRRERDYSLETLFQFFLSYRL
;
A
#
# COMPACT_ATOMS: atom_id res chain seq x y z
N MET A 1 -17.34 77.36 -15.11
CA MET A 1 -17.69 76.53 -13.92
C MET A 1 -18.25 75.18 -14.39
N GLN A 2 -17.38 74.27 -14.83
CA GLN A 2 -17.73 72.89 -15.21
C GLN A 2 -16.40 72.13 -15.31
N ASN A 3 -16.05 71.36 -14.27
CA ASN A 3 -15.08 70.24 -14.29
C ASN A 3 -14.65 69.83 -12.88
N GLN A 4 -15.59 69.47 -12.00
CA GLN A 4 -15.24 68.82 -10.72
C GLN A 4 -16.10 67.60 -10.37
N PHE A 5 -17.12 67.25 -11.17
CA PHE A 5 -18.03 66.14 -10.85
C PHE A 5 -17.71 64.80 -11.54
N GLN A 6 -16.66 64.70 -12.35
CA GLN A 6 -16.30 63.45 -13.04
C GLN A 6 -15.13 62.66 -12.45
N GLN A 7 -14.49 63.13 -11.37
CA GLN A 7 -13.35 62.41 -10.76
C GLN A 7 -13.73 61.46 -9.61
N SER A 8 -15.01 61.32 -9.28
CA SER A 8 -15.47 60.54 -8.11
C SER A 8 -15.82 59.06 -8.40
N LEU A 9 -15.71 58.57 -9.64
CA LEU A 9 -16.15 57.21 -10.01
C LEU A 9 -15.01 56.22 -10.30
N LEU A 10 -13.75 56.59 -10.04
CA LEU A 10 -12.59 55.72 -10.34
C LEU A 10 -11.94 55.04 -9.13
N ASN A 11 -12.47 55.24 -7.92
CA ASN A 11 -12.01 54.54 -6.72
C ASN A 11 -13.11 53.62 -6.18
N GLN A 12 -13.58 52.69 -7.00
CA GLN A 12 -14.08 51.43 -6.43
C GLN A 12 -12.86 50.56 -6.15
N PRO A 13 -12.62 50.12 -4.90
CA PRO A 13 -11.59 49.14 -4.65
C PRO A 13 -11.94 47.91 -5.48
N THR A 14 -11.08 47.61 -6.46
CA THR A 14 -11.11 46.34 -7.18
C THR A 14 -11.09 45.27 -6.09
N PRO A 15 -12.00 44.27 -6.10
CA PRO A 15 -11.97 43.22 -5.10
C PRO A 15 -10.58 42.62 -5.13
N ASP A 16 -9.89 42.74 -3.99
CA ASP A 16 -8.57 42.23 -3.70
C ASP A 16 -8.49 40.81 -4.28
N ARG A 17 -7.85 40.66 -5.45
CA ARG A 17 -7.52 39.36 -6.04
C ARG A 17 -6.41 38.78 -5.18
N ARG A 18 -6.75 38.44 -3.92
CA ARG A 18 -6.00 37.45 -3.17
C ARG A 18 -6.05 36.22 -4.04
N THR A 19 -4.93 35.92 -4.68
CA THR A 19 -4.68 34.67 -5.38
C THR A 19 -5.00 33.57 -4.38
N ILE A 20 -6.21 33.00 -4.49
CA ILE A 20 -6.63 31.91 -3.63
C ILE A 20 -5.65 30.78 -3.93
N GLN A 21 -4.74 30.53 -2.99
CA GLN A 21 -3.76 29.48 -3.12
C GLN A 21 -4.50 28.15 -3.26
N ARG A 22 -4.20 27.45 -4.35
CA ARG A 22 -4.70 26.11 -4.61
C ARG A 22 -3.70 25.12 -4.01
N CYS A 23 -4.19 24.36 -3.05
CA CYS A 23 -3.52 23.29 -2.35
C CYS A 23 -4.10 21.94 -2.79
N ILE A 24 -3.23 20.93 -2.76
CA ILE A 24 -3.61 19.53 -2.95
C ILE A 24 -3.28 18.82 -1.64
N PHE A 25 -4.30 18.25 -1.01
CA PHE A 25 -4.17 17.43 0.19
C PHE A 25 -4.10 15.96 -0.23
N ILE A 26 -3.08 15.25 0.24
CA ILE A 26 -2.91 13.81 0.01
C ILE A 26 -3.07 13.12 1.36
N LEU A 27 -4.08 12.27 1.46
CA LEU A 27 -4.41 11.47 2.63
C LEU A 27 -4.09 10.01 2.29
N ASP A 28 -2.93 9.55 2.76
CA ASP A 28 -2.43 8.22 2.43
C ASP A 28 -2.88 7.18 3.45
N GLY A 29 -3.55 6.13 3.00
CA GLY A 29 -3.91 4.96 3.78
C GLY A 29 -5.09 5.16 4.72
N LEU A 30 -6.26 5.53 4.21
CA LEU A 30 -7.48 5.64 5.03
C LEU A 30 -7.86 4.31 5.70
N ASP A 31 -7.42 3.18 5.13
CA ASP A 31 -7.54 1.84 5.71
C ASP A 31 -6.79 1.66 7.03
N SER A 32 -5.77 2.49 7.31
CA SER A 32 -5.04 2.47 8.58
C SER A 32 -5.84 3.09 9.75
N VAL A 33 -6.89 3.85 9.46
CA VAL A 33 -7.79 4.41 10.48
C VAL A 33 -8.65 3.27 11.05
N PRO A 34 -8.84 3.20 12.38
CA PRO A 34 -9.74 2.25 13.02
C PRO A 34 -11.14 2.28 12.39
N GLU A 35 -11.81 1.13 12.33
CA GLU A 35 -13.09 1.00 11.62
C GLU A 35 -14.15 1.98 12.13
N ASP A 36 -14.27 2.12 13.45
CA ASP A 36 -15.23 3.03 14.11
C ASP A 36 -15.02 4.49 13.70
N ASP A 37 -13.76 4.93 13.58
CA ASP A 37 -13.40 6.31 13.25
C ASP A 37 -13.39 6.58 11.73
N ARG A 38 -13.25 5.53 10.91
CA ARG A 38 -13.08 5.65 9.46
C ARG A 38 -14.30 6.27 8.78
N ALA A 39 -15.50 5.93 9.25
CA ALA A 39 -16.75 6.48 8.70
C ALA A 39 -16.93 7.98 9.00
N GLU A 40 -16.48 8.40 10.19
CA GLU A 40 -16.47 9.82 10.60
C GLU A 40 -15.43 10.60 9.79
N ALA A 41 -14.19 10.09 9.71
CA ALA A 41 -13.14 10.67 8.89
C ALA A 41 -13.58 10.85 7.43
N ALA A 42 -14.26 9.84 6.85
CA ALA A 42 -14.81 9.94 5.51
C ALA A 42 -15.87 11.04 5.36
N THR A 43 -16.70 11.23 6.39
CA THR A 43 -17.69 12.31 6.44
C THR A 43 -17.03 13.67 6.46
N ASP A 44 -16.00 13.83 7.27
CA ASP A 44 -15.26 15.09 7.40
C ASP A 44 -14.50 15.45 6.14
N ILE A 45 -13.85 14.47 5.49
CA ILE A 45 -13.18 14.67 4.20
C ILE A 45 -14.16 15.20 3.15
N VAL A 46 -15.34 14.59 3.05
CA VAL A 46 -16.38 15.04 2.10
C VAL A 46 -16.88 16.44 2.47
N ALA A 47 -17.10 16.72 3.75
CA ALA A 47 -17.53 18.04 4.21
C ALA A 47 -16.49 19.13 3.92
N LEU A 48 -15.20 18.84 4.16
CA LEU A 48 -14.08 19.73 3.84
C LEU A 48 -13.98 19.98 2.34
N ALA A 49 -14.06 18.93 1.51
CA ALA A 49 -14.03 19.05 0.05
C ALA A 49 -15.15 19.95 -0.48
N ARG A 50 -16.35 19.88 0.12
CA ARG A 50 -17.48 20.77 -0.23
C ARG A 50 -17.27 22.21 0.23
N ARG A 51 -16.72 22.42 1.42
CA ARG A 51 -16.42 23.76 1.98
C ARG A 51 -15.27 24.44 1.25
N MET A 52 -14.38 23.66 0.62
CA MET A 52 -13.16 24.13 -0.02
C MET A 52 -13.12 23.73 -1.50
N PRO A 53 -14.04 24.20 -2.36
CA PRO A 53 -14.19 23.72 -3.75
C PRO A 53 -12.99 24.05 -4.66
N ASN A 54 -12.16 25.03 -4.27
CA ASN A 54 -10.94 25.41 -4.98
C ASN A 54 -9.73 24.52 -4.61
N GLN A 55 -9.90 23.61 -3.66
CA GLN A 55 -8.86 22.70 -3.20
C GLN A 55 -9.08 21.29 -3.78
N ARG A 56 -8.03 20.48 -3.77
CA ARG A 56 -8.10 19.08 -4.20
C ARG A 56 -7.71 18.16 -3.06
N PHE A 57 -8.39 17.02 -2.98
CA PHE A 57 -8.16 15.98 -2.00
C PHE A 57 -7.93 14.68 -2.76
N ILE A 58 -6.83 14.01 -2.46
CA ILE A 58 -6.48 12.68 -2.96
C ILE A 58 -6.46 11.77 -1.74
N VAL A 59 -7.24 10.69 -1.79
CA VAL A 59 -7.34 9.73 -0.70
C VAL A 59 -6.95 8.37 -1.25
N SER A 60 -6.02 7.68 -0.59
CA SER A 60 -5.71 6.28 -0.88
C SER A 60 -6.28 5.39 0.22
N SER A 61 -6.64 4.16 -0.17
CA SER A 61 -7.15 3.12 0.72
C SER A 61 -7.08 1.78 0.00
N THR A 62 -7.07 0.68 0.74
CA THR A 62 -7.42 -0.63 0.18
C THR A 62 -8.89 -0.67 -0.24
N GLN A 63 -9.20 -1.50 -1.24
CA GLN A 63 -10.52 -1.56 -1.86
C GLN A 63 -11.61 -2.05 -0.90
N ASP A 64 -11.31 -3.06 -0.09
CA ASP A 64 -12.29 -3.79 0.73
C ASP A 64 -12.92 -2.93 1.83
N VAL A 65 -12.20 -1.89 2.25
CA VAL A 65 -12.62 -1.00 3.35
C VAL A 65 -12.84 0.44 2.89
N PHE A 66 -12.86 0.69 1.59
CA PHE A 66 -13.03 2.04 1.08
C PHE A 66 -14.45 2.58 1.39
N PRO A 67 -14.58 3.73 2.09
CA PRO A 67 -15.90 4.21 2.50
C PRO A 67 -16.78 4.62 1.31
N ALA A 68 -17.96 4.00 1.19
CA ALA A 68 -18.96 4.31 0.16
C ALA A 68 -19.34 5.80 0.10
N ARG A 69 -19.27 6.49 1.25
CA ARG A 69 -19.55 7.93 1.35
C ARG A 69 -18.60 8.79 0.52
N ILE A 70 -17.32 8.43 0.46
CA ILE A 70 -16.35 9.13 -0.43
C ILE A 70 -16.61 8.73 -1.88
N PHE A 71 -16.91 7.45 -2.13
CA PHE A 71 -17.15 6.91 -3.48
C PHE A 71 -18.16 7.73 -4.30
N HIS A 72 -19.26 8.16 -3.68
CA HIS A 72 -20.30 8.96 -4.36
C HIS A 72 -19.91 10.43 -4.63
N HIS A 73 -18.80 10.91 -4.08
CA HIS A 73 -18.36 12.30 -4.18
C HIS A 73 -16.97 12.46 -4.80
N ALA A 74 -16.35 11.36 -5.21
CA ALA A 74 -14.98 11.35 -5.72
C ALA A 74 -14.90 10.70 -7.10
N THR A 75 -13.89 11.11 -7.86
CA THR A 75 -13.40 10.30 -8.99
C THR A 75 -12.54 9.18 -8.41
N VAL A 76 -12.94 7.94 -8.62
CA VAL A 76 -12.22 6.77 -8.10
C VAL A 76 -11.28 6.24 -9.17
N VAL A 77 -10.03 6.04 -8.79
CA VAL A 77 -9.00 5.43 -9.64
C VAL A 77 -8.49 4.18 -8.92
N LEU A 78 -8.54 3.04 -9.60
CA LEU A 78 -8.04 1.78 -9.08
C LEU A 78 -6.62 1.56 -9.58
N SER A 79 -5.70 1.28 -8.66
CA SER A 79 -4.34 0.85 -9.02
C SER A 79 -4.42 -0.53 -9.65
N GLN A 80 -3.93 -0.66 -10.88
CA GLN A 80 -3.91 -1.92 -11.61
C GLN A 80 -2.54 -2.61 -11.45
N PRO A 81 -2.49 -3.95 -11.53
CA PRO A 81 -1.23 -4.66 -11.65
C PRO A 81 -0.40 -4.15 -12.83
N LEU A 82 0.93 -4.20 -12.70
CA LEU A 82 1.84 -3.74 -13.73
C LEU A 82 1.74 -4.61 -14.97
N SER A 83 1.60 -3.98 -16.13
CA SER A 83 1.75 -4.66 -17.41
C SER A 83 3.21 -5.05 -17.65
N GLU A 84 3.41 -6.06 -18.49
CA GLU A 84 4.72 -6.50 -18.96
C GLU A 84 5.59 -5.34 -19.50
N ARG A 85 4.96 -4.40 -20.23
CA ARG A 85 5.64 -3.22 -20.77
C ARG A 85 6.17 -2.30 -19.67
N LEU A 86 5.42 -2.15 -18.57
CA LEU A 86 5.84 -1.35 -17.42
C LEU A 86 6.94 -2.05 -16.62
N VAL A 87 6.88 -3.38 -16.49
CA VAL A 87 7.96 -4.18 -15.91
C VAL A 87 9.26 -3.97 -16.70
N LEU A 88 9.24 -4.20 -18.02
CA LEU A 88 10.43 -3.99 -18.85
C LEU A 88 10.95 -2.54 -18.79
N ARG A 89 10.04 -1.56 -18.77
CA ARG A 89 10.40 -0.14 -18.61
C ARG A 89 11.12 0.10 -17.29
N TYR A 90 10.66 -0.50 -16.19
CA TYR A 90 11.29 -0.40 -14.88
C TYR A 90 12.73 -0.94 -14.93
N PHE A 91 12.95 -2.12 -15.50
CA PHE A 91 14.30 -2.70 -15.66
C PHE A 91 15.20 -1.77 -16.49
N ARG A 92 14.70 -1.21 -17.59
CA ARG A 92 15.46 -0.25 -18.43
C ARG A 92 15.81 1.04 -17.68
N GLN A 93 14.91 1.55 -16.85
CA GLN A 93 15.16 2.76 -16.07
C GLN A 93 16.19 2.55 -14.96
N ARG A 94 16.24 1.35 -14.36
CA ARG A 94 17.15 1.06 -13.25
C ARG A 94 18.51 0.52 -13.68
N ASN A 95 18.58 -0.25 -14.77
CA ASN A 95 19.82 -0.80 -15.30
C ASN A 95 19.70 -0.97 -16.82
N ALA A 96 19.90 0.11 -17.57
CA ALA A 96 19.73 0.13 -19.02
C ALA A 96 20.59 -0.94 -19.72
N GLU A 97 21.86 -1.07 -19.30
CA GLU A 97 22.85 -1.96 -19.92
C GLU A 97 22.46 -3.44 -19.83
N ARG A 98 22.03 -3.90 -18.65
CA ARG A 98 21.65 -5.31 -18.42
C ARG A 98 20.15 -5.58 -18.57
N SER A 99 19.33 -4.56 -18.83
CA SER A 99 17.86 -4.66 -18.83
C SER A 99 17.32 -5.81 -19.69
N GLY A 100 17.85 -5.99 -20.91
CA GLY A 100 17.44 -7.08 -21.80
C GLY A 100 17.78 -8.46 -21.25
N GLN A 101 18.98 -8.62 -20.68
CA GLN A 101 19.41 -9.88 -20.06
C GLN A 101 18.58 -10.21 -18.82
N LEU A 102 18.41 -9.24 -17.92
CA LEU A 102 17.63 -9.40 -16.69
C LEU A 102 16.17 -9.73 -16.98
N TYR A 103 15.59 -9.06 -17.97
CA TYR A 103 14.24 -9.33 -18.42
C TYR A 103 14.10 -10.73 -19.03
N ARG A 104 15.10 -11.19 -19.78
CA ARG A 104 15.12 -12.56 -20.29
C ARG A 104 15.18 -13.60 -19.15
N ILE A 105 16.03 -13.38 -18.15
CA ILE A 105 16.10 -14.25 -16.96
C ILE A 105 14.74 -14.33 -16.26
N LEU A 106 14.06 -13.19 -16.12
CA LEU A 106 12.72 -13.11 -15.52
C LEU A 106 11.68 -13.94 -16.30
N LEU A 107 11.73 -13.92 -17.64
CA LEU A 107 10.85 -14.76 -18.48
C LEU A 107 11.22 -16.24 -18.41
N GLU A 108 12.51 -16.57 -18.53
CA GLU A 108 13.02 -17.95 -18.49
C GLU A 108 12.68 -18.65 -17.18
N ASN A 109 12.70 -17.92 -16.07
CA ASN A 109 12.36 -18.43 -14.74
C ASN A 109 10.85 -18.32 -14.40
N ARG A 110 10.01 -17.87 -15.34
CA ARG A 110 8.56 -17.67 -15.15
C ARG A 110 8.23 -16.84 -13.89
N LEU A 111 8.87 -15.67 -13.79
CA LEU A 111 8.71 -14.76 -12.66
C LEU A 111 7.86 -13.51 -13.00
N LEU A 112 7.40 -13.39 -14.24
CA LEU A 112 6.70 -12.20 -14.73
C LEU A 112 5.42 -11.91 -13.93
N ASP A 113 4.66 -12.95 -13.65
CA ASP A 113 3.43 -12.96 -12.86
C ASP A 113 3.67 -12.41 -11.44
N LEU A 114 4.79 -12.76 -10.79
CA LEU A 114 5.15 -12.16 -9.50
C LEU A 114 5.44 -10.66 -9.62
N THR A 115 6.10 -10.24 -10.70
CA THR A 115 6.49 -8.84 -10.90
C THR A 115 5.36 -7.91 -11.36
N THR A 116 4.14 -8.43 -11.48
CA THR A 116 2.96 -7.59 -11.70
C THR A 116 2.63 -6.75 -10.46
N ASP A 117 3.02 -7.21 -9.27
CA ASP A 117 3.02 -6.38 -8.07
C ASP A 117 4.29 -5.50 -8.02
N PRO A 118 4.17 -4.17 -7.81
CA PRO A 118 5.32 -3.28 -7.76
C PRO A 118 6.35 -3.61 -6.68
N ALA A 119 5.94 -4.07 -5.50
CA ALA A 119 6.88 -4.40 -4.43
C ALA A 119 7.67 -5.67 -4.78
N MET A 120 6.99 -6.67 -5.34
CA MET A 120 7.63 -7.88 -5.87
C MET A 120 8.56 -7.60 -7.03
N LEU A 121 8.20 -6.68 -7.94
CA LEU A 121 9.09 -6.25 -9.02
C LEU A 121 10.40 -5.68 -8.48
N VAL A 122 10.34 -4.79 -7.48
CA VAL A 122 11.52 -4.23 -6.83
C VAL A 122 12.36 -5.34 -6.21
N PHE A 123 11.73 -6.23 -5.44
CA PHE A 123 12.42 -7.33 -4.79
C PHE A 123 13.13 -8.26 -5.79
N VAL A 124 12.42 -8.73 -6.82
CA VAL A 124 12.99 -9.59 -7.86
C VAL A 124 14.14 -8.89 -8.58
N PHE A 125 13.98 -7.61 -8.91
CA PHE A 125 15.04 -6.82 -9.52
C PHE A 125 16.30 -6.79 -8.63
N GLU A 126 16.13 -6.54 -7.33
CA GLU A 126 17.24 -6.52 -6.38
C GLU A 126 17.95 -7.88 -6.28
N GLN A 127 17.19 -8.98 -6.28
CA GLN A 127 17.78 -10.33 -6.26
C GLN A 127 18.58 -10.63 -7.53
N LEU A 128 18.08 -10.23 -8.70
CA LEU A 128 18.76 -10.48 -9.97
C LEU A 128 19.99 -9.59 -10.16
N VAL A 129 19.93 -8.33 -9.72
CA VAL A 129 21.02 -7.36 -9.93
C VAL A 129 22.10 -7.46 -8.86
N TYR A 130 21.74 -7.49 -7.58
CA TYR A 130 22.72 -7.38 -6.50
C TYR A 130 23.27 -8.73 -6.04
N LYS A 131 22.48 -9.80 -6.14
CA LYS A 131 22.95 -11.16 -5.81
C LYS A 131 23.45 -11.94 -7.03
N ASP A 132 23.44 -11.32 -8.21
CA ASP A 132 23.88 -11.88 -9.50
C ASP A 132 23.35 -13.31 -9.77
N ARG A 133 22.09 -13.55 -9.39
CA ARG A 133 21.51 -14.89 -9.50
C ARG A 133 20.93 -15.08 -10.90
N ALA A 134 21.62 -15.87 -11.72
CA ALA A 134 21.17 -16.22 -13.06
C ALA A 134 20.00 -17.21 -13.09
N ILE A 135 19.86 -18.06 -12.07
CA ILE A 135 18.78 -19.04 -11.93
C ILE A 135 18.12 -18.80 -10.59
N VAL A 136 16.83 -18.46 -10.62
CA VAL A 136 16.06 -18.17 -9.42
C VAL A 136 14.69 -18.80 -9.55
N SER A 137 14.42 -19.79 -8.71
CA SER A 137 13.08 -20.38 -8.67
C SER A 137 12.09 -19.45 -7.97
N ARG A 138 10.83 -19.51 -8.41
CA ARG A 138 9.71 -18.82 -7.77
C ARG A 138 9.65 -19.10 -6.26
N ASN A 139 9.81 -20.36 -5.86
CA ASN A 139 9.76 -20.76 -4.45
C ASN A 139 10.90 -20.16 -3.64
N GLN A 140 12.11 -20.12 -4.20
CA GLN A 140 13.25 -19.50 -3.51
C GLN A 140 13.00 -18.01 -3.28
N LEU A 141 12.44 -17.29 -4.24
CA LEU A 141 12.11 -15.86 -4.07
C LEU A 141 11.09 -15.63 -2.96
N LEU A 142 10.04 -16.45 -2.92
CA LEU A 142 9.03 -16.34 -1.88
C LEU A 142 9.59 -16.70 -0.49
N GLN A 143 10.51 -17.66 -0.42
CA GLN A 143 11.21 -17.99 0.82
C GLN A 143 12.15 -16.86 1.27
N ASP A 144 12.96 -16.31 0.36
CA ASP A 144 13.86 -15.19 0.64
C ASP A 144 13.06 -13.95 1.09
N LEU A 145 11.90 -13.70 0.47
CA LEU A 145 11.00 -12.61 0.86
C LEU A 145 10.43 -12.84 2.26
N LEU A 146 9.91 -14.04 2.53
CA LEU A 146 9.38 -14.41 3.84
C LEU A 146 10.47 -14.26 4.92
N GLU A 147 11.68 -14.70 4.64
CA GLU A 147 12.83 -14.56 5.54
C GLU A 147 13.19 -13.11 5.81
N GLN A 148 13.21 -12.28 4.76
CA GLN A 148 13.46 -10.85 4.90
C GLN A 148 12.37 -10.19 5.77
N SER A 149 11.10 -10.54 5.57
CA SER A 149 10.00 -9.98 6.35
C SER A 149 10.01 -10.48 7.80
N LEU A 150 10.28 -11.77 8.03
CA LEU A 150 10.42 -12.36 9.37
C LEU A 150 11.61 -11.75 10.13
N SER A 151 12.72 -11.43 9.45
CA SER A 151 13.90 -10.83 10.09
C SER A 151 13.64 -9.47 10.75
N ARG A 152 12.51 -8.82 10.44
CA ARG A 152 12.07 -7.57 11.08
C ARG A 152 11.34 -7.78 12.40
N LEU A 153 11.01 -9.04 12.74
CA LEU A 153 10.38 -9.38 14.00
C LEU A 153 11.42 -9.35 15.13
N PRO A 154 11.02 -8.94 16.34
CA PRO A 154 11.88 -9.07 17.52
C PRO A 154 12.29 -10.54 17.76
N ASP A 155 13.53 -10.76 18.19
CA ASP A 155 14.14 -12.10 18.36
C ASP A 155 13.27 -13.10 19.14
N ARG A 156 12.50 -12.61 20.13
CA ARG A 156 11.59 -13.44 20.93
C ARG A 156 10.55 -14.20 20.09
N TYR A 157 10.17 -13.68 18.93
CA TYR A 157 9.22 -14.29 18.00
C TYR A 157 9.89 -15.16 16.94
N LEU A 158 11.21 -15.03 16.77
CA LEU A 158 12.04 -15.87 15.91
C LEU A 158 12.48 -17.16 16.62
N GLN A 159 12.54 -17.14 17.95
CA GLN A 159 12.90 -18.32 18.74
C GLN A 159 11.95 -19.50 18.47
N GLY A 160 12.54 -20.63 18.08
CA GLY A 160 11.80 -21.86 17.81
C GLY A 160 10.88 -21.79 16.59
N ASP A 161 11.16 -20.86 15.66
CA ASP A 161 10.48 -20.69 14.37
C ASP A 161 8.97 -20.45 14.52
N ALA A 162 8.56 -19.85 15.65
CA ALA A 162 7.17 -19.71 16.02
C ALA A 162 6.38 -18.89 14.99
N ALA A 163 6.90 -17.71 14.62
CA ALA A 163 6.28 -16.84 13.63
C ALA A 163 6.10 -17.53 12.26
N ARG A 164 7.14 -18.20 11.74
CA ARG A 164 7.06 -18.93 10.46
C ARG A 164 6.06 -20.07 10.53
N ARG A 165 6.08 -20.86 11.60
CA ARG A 165 5.14 -21.97 11.81
C ARG A 165 3.70 -21.48 11.88
N THR A 166 3.47 -20.36 12.56
CA THR A 166 2.16 -19.72 12.61
C THR A 166 1.70 -19.32 11.20
N LEU A 167 2.53 -18.60 10.44
CA LEU A 167 2.18 -18.19 9.06
C LEU A 167 1.95 -19.40 8.14
N THR A 168 2.77 -20.44 8.26
CA THR A 168 2.60 -21.68 7.48
C THR A 168 1.28 -22.38 7.82
N ARG A 169 0.93 -22.42 9.11
CA ARG A 169 -0.33 -23.04 9.57
C ARG A 169 -1.54 -22.24 9.08
N LEU A 170 -1.50 -20.92 9.19
CA LEU A 170 -2.54 -20.02 8.68
C LEU A 170 -2.71 -20.18 7.16
N ALA A 171 -1.61 -20.17 6.40
CA ALA A 171 -1.64 -20.36 4.95
C ALA A 171 -2.26 -21.72 4.55
N TRP A 172 -1.95 -22.77 5.30
CA TRP A 172 -2.56 -24.09 5.08
C TRP A 172 -4.08 -24.08 5.33
N GLU A 173 -4.51 -23.44 6.40
CA GLU A 173 -5.94 -23.32 6.74
C GLU A 173 -6.72 -22.50 5.71
N PHE A 174 -6.19 -21.36 5.26
CA PHE A 174 -6.78 -20.60 4.15
C PHE A 174 -6.90 -21.46 2.88
N ARG A 175 -5.84 -22.19 2.54
CA ARG A 175 -5.84 -23.06 1.36
C ARG A 175 -6.87 -24.18 1.46
N TRP A 176 -7.00 -24.81 2.63
CA TRP A 176 -7.94 -25.91 2.86
C TRP A 176 -9.40 -25.44 2.84
N ARG A 177 -9.67 -24.29 3.44
CA ARG A 177 -11.02 -23.68 3.47
C ARG A 177 -11.43 -23.10 2.11
N GLY A 178 -10.47 -22.82 1.23
CA GLY A 178 -10.73 -22.21 -0.08
C GLY A 178 -11.23 -20.77 0.04
N THR A 179 -10.89 -20.10 1.14
CA THR A 179 -11.33 -18.74 1.47
C THR A 179 -10.12 -17.87 1.70
N ASP A 180 -10.20 -16.60 1.30
CA ASP A 180 -9.15 -15.60 1.56
C ASP A 180 -9.36 -14.84 2.88
N ALA A 181 -10.44 -15.15 3.61
CA ALA A 181 -10.78 -14.53 4.89
C ALA A 181 -11.00 -15.58 5.98
N MET A 182 -10.58 -15.25 7.21
CA MET A 182 -10.72 -16.09 8.40
C MET A 182 -11.17 -15.21 9.56
N LEU A 183 -12.06 -15.73 10.40
CA LEU A 183 -12.49 -15.03 11.61
C LEU A 183 -11.30 -14.83 12.55
N LEU A 184 -11.25 -13.66 13.19
CA LEU A 184 -10.15 -13.29 14.07
C LEU A 184 -9.94 -14.32 15.21
N ASN A 185 -11.03 -14.85 15.76
CA ASN A 185 -10.98 -15.89 16.80
C ASN A 185 -10.28 -17.17 16.31
N ASP A 186 -10.50 -17.58 15.06
CA ASP A 186 -9.85 -18.77 14.49
C ASP A 186 -8.36 -18.53 14.30
N VAL A 187 -7.98 -17.32 13.85
CA VAL A 187 -6.58 -16.91 13.73
C VAL A 187 -5.88 -17.02 15.08
N PHE A 188 -6.46 -16.43 16.13
CA PHE A 188 -5.87 -16.49 17.47
C PHE A 188 -5.84 -17.91 18.04
N ALA A 189 -6.82 -18.76 17.74
CA ALA A 189 -6.80 -20.17 18.12
C ALA A 189 -5.61 -20.91 17.49
N ILE A 190 -5.35 -20.71 16.20
CA ILE A 190 -4.19 -21.27 15.49
C ILE A 190 -2.89 -20.73 16.08
N MET A 191 -2.82 -19.42 16.35
CA MET A 191 -1.64 -18.81 16.96
C MET A 191 -1.36 -19.38 18.35
N ALA A 192 -2.39 -19.59 19.16
CA ALA A 192 -2.28 -20.19 20.49
C ALA A 192 -1.78 -21.64 20.42
N GLU A 193 -2.30 -22.44 19.47
CA GLU A 193 -1.85 -23.81 19.24
C GLU A 193 -0.35 -23.87 18.91
N VAL A 194 0.15 -22.96 18.06
CA VAL A 194 1.57 -22.89 17.69
C VAL A 194 2.43 -22.34 18.82
N ARG A 195 1.92 -21.37 19.59
CA ARG A 195 2.60 -20.79 20.76
C ARG A 195 2.87 -21.84 21.83
N ARG A 196 1.92 -22.73 22.10
CA ARG A 196 1.97 -23.68 23.23
C ARG A 196 2.29 -22.93 24.53
N GLU A 197 3.31 -23.36 25.26
CA GLU A 197 3.73 -22.81 26.57
C GLU A 197 4.68 -21.61 26.47
N ARG A 198 4.98 -21.09 25.26
CA ARG A 198 5.94 -19.99 25.09
C ARG A 198 5.39 -18.67 25.63
N ASP A 199 6.26 -17.83 26.18
CA ASP A 199 5.85 -16.59 26.83
C ASP A 199 5.99 -15.36 25.90
N TYR A 200 5.05 -15.22 24.95
CA TYR A 200 4.92 -14.01 24.14
C TYR A 200 3.44 -13.67 23.87
N SER A 201 3.13 -12.37 23.74
CA SER A 201 1.78 -11.91 23.40
C SER A 201 1.43 -12.27 21.95
N LEU A 202 0.28 -12.91 21.78
CA LEU A 202 -0.27 -13.27 20.46
C LEU A 202 -0.76 -12.02 19.73
N GLU A 203 -1.36 -11.09 20.46
CA GLU A 203 -1.88 -9.82 19.95
C GLU A 203 -0.73 -9.02 19.36
N THR A 204 0.39 -8.95 20.08
CA THR A 204 1.59 -8.24 19.61
C THR A 204 2.17 -8.92 18.36
N LEU A 205 2.23 -10.25 18.32
CA LEU A 205 2.68 -10.98 17.13
C LEU A 205 1.75 -10.73 15.94
N PHE A 206 0.44 -10.74 16.16
CA PHE A 206 -0.56 -10.48 15.14
C PHE A 206 -0.44 -9.05 14.60
N GLN A 207 -0.24 -8.06 15.48
CA GLN A 207 0.02 -6.68 15.08
C GLN A 207 1.30 -6.54 14.26
N PHE A 208 2.36 -7.31 14.58
CA PHE A 208 3.55 -7.35 13.73
C PHE A 208 3.27 -7.95 12.36
N PHE A 209 2.44 -8.99 12.25
CA PHE A 209 2.07 -9.53 10.95
C PHE A 209 1.34 -8.49 10.10
N LEU A 210 0.38 -7.76 10.68
CA LEU A 210 -0.31 -6.67 9.99
C LEU A 210 0.63 -5.54 9.59
N SER A 211 1.49 -5.10 10.52
CA SER A 211 2.40 -3.96 10.30
C SER A 211 3.44 -4.26 9.22
N TYR A 212 3.93 -5.50 9.14
CA TYR A 212 4.90 -5.92 8.14
C TYR A 212 4.29 -6.53 6.88
N ARG A 213 2.95 -6.59 6.79
CA ARG A 213 2.19 -7.21 5.69
C ARG A 213 2.65 -8.66 5.43
N LEU A 214 2.78 -9.43 6.51
CA LEU A 214 3.16 -10.85 6.54
C LEU A 214 1.94 -11.77 6.42
#